data_AF-A0A7S7ETF3-F1
#
_entry.id   AF-A0A7S7ETF3-F1
#
_cell.length_a   1.000
_cell.length_b   1.000
_cell.length_c   1.000
_cell.angle_alpha   90.00
_cell.angle_beta   90.00
_cell.angle_gamma   90.00
#
_symmetry.space_group_name_H-M   'P 1'
#
loop_
_entity.id
_entity.type
_entity.pdbx_description
1 polymer ?
#
loop_
_entity_poly.entity_id
_entity_poly.type
_entity_poly.pdbx_seq_one_letter_code
_entity_poly.pdbx_strand_id
1 'polypeptide(L)'
;MVTLLREWNDFISNEEKIEKLKQWSLISPKSNIIKTLTYKGHYADKPTICDVIGYVDDNEIIIKIDEEISSIHPTYLKEMQKPNFSKFELAESEDQEEI
;
A
#
# COMPACT_ATOMS: atom_id res chain seq x y z
N MET A 1 -17.32 0.36 10.84
CA MET A 1 -16.68 1.67 10.61
C MET A 1 -15.30 1.59 11.22
N VAL A 2 -14.26 1.39 10.41
CA VAL A 2 -12.89 1.25 10.92
C VAL A 2 -12.34 2.65 11.09
N THR A 3 -12.51 3.21 12.29
CA THR A 3 -11.85 4.46 12.67
C THR A 3 -10.35 4.19 12.76
N LEU A 4 -9.57 4.77 11.85
CA LEU A 4 -8.11 4.86 11.98
C LEU A 4 -7.81 5.59 13.29
N LEU A 5 -7.55 4.82 14.35
CA LEU A 5 -7.14 5.27 15.69
C LEU A 5 -5.63 5.52 15.80
N ARG A 6 -4.91 5.45 14.68
CA ARG A 6 -3.44 5.45 14.64
C ARG A 6 -2.96 6.76 14.03
N GLU A 7 -2.11 7.47 14.75
CA GLU A 7 -1.37 8.62 14.21
C GLU A 7 -0.49 8.12 13.07
N TRP A 8 -0.63 8.70 11.88
CA TRP A 8 0.25 8.42 10.75
C TRP A 8 1.07 9.66 10.42
N ASN A 9 2.25 9.43 9.88
CA ASN A 9 3.15 10.46 9.38
C ASN A 9 2.75 10.79 7.94
N ASP A 10 2.39 12.04 7.68
CA ASP A 10 2.26 12.55 6.31
C ASP A 10 3.64 12.81 5.70
N PHE A 11 3.69 12.85 4.37
CA PHE A 11 4.92 13.20 3.67
C PHE A 11 5.06 14.72 3.59
N ILE A 12 6.16 15.24 4.14
CA ILE A 12 6.42 16.68 4.19
C ILE A 12 6.79 17.19 2.79
N SER A 13 7.33 16.33 1.93
CA SER A 13 7.73 16.68 0.57
C SER A 13 7.60 15.49 -0.39
N ASN A 14 7.42 15.80 -1.67
CA ASN A 14 7.35 14.78 -2.72
C ASN A 14 8.65 13.95 -2.81
N GLU A 15 9.80 14.55 -2.50
CA GLU A 15 11.10 13.86 -2.46
C GLU A 15 11.12 12.77 -1.39
N GLU A 16 10.69 13.11 -0.17
CA GLU A 16 10.57 12.16 0.95
C GLU A 16 9.60 11.02 0.61
N LYS A 17 8.46 11.36 -0.01
CA LYS A 17 7.50 10.35 -0.50
C LYS A 17 8.16 9.40 -1.51
N ILE A 18 8.93 9.92 -2.46
CA ILE A 18 9.65 9.10 -3.44
C ILE A 18 10.66 8.18 -2.76
N GLU A 19 11.46 8.69 -1.82
CA GLU A 19 12.43 7.87 -1.08
C GLU A 19 11.76 6.73 -0.32
N LYS A 20 10.68 7.02 0.41
CA LYS A 20 9.89 6.01 1.12
C LYS A 20 9.26 4.98 0.18
N LEU A 21 8.67 5.43 -0.94
CA LEU A 21 8.14 4.52 -1.97
C LEU A 21 9.23 3.62 -2.58
N LYS A 22 10.46 4.11 -2.75
CA LYS A 22 11.61 3.32 -3.20
C LYS A 22 12.02 2.30 -2.14
N GLN A 23 12.06 2.71 -0.87
CA GLN A 23 12.39 1.84 0.27
C GLN A 23 11.43 0.64 0.35
N TRP A 24 10.14 0.89 0.17
CA TRP A 24 9.11 -0.16 0.11
C TRP A 24 9.07 -0.93 -1.22
N SER A 25 9.94 -0.61 -2.16
CA SER A 25 9.97 -1.19 -3.51
C SER A 25 8.63 -1.08 -4.25
N LEU A 26 7.82 -0.05 -3.95
CA LEU A 26 6.58 0.26 -4.65
C LEU A 26 6.85 0.91 -6.00
N ILE A 27 7.94 1.66 -6.08
CA ILE A 27 8.49 2.21 -7.32
C ILE A 27 9.92 1.73 -7.51
N SER A 28 10.39 1.77 -8.76
CA SER A 28 11.79 1.44 -9.05
C SER A 28 12.72 2.43 -8.32
N PRO A 29 13.86 1.98 -7.76
CA PRO A 29 14.84 2.86 -7.12
C PRO A 29 15.37 3.97 -8.06
N LYS A 30 15.27 3.75 -9.37
CA LYS A 30 15.65 4.72 -10.43
C LYS A 30 14.50 5.66 -10.82
N SER A 31 13.28 5.43 -10.34
CA SER A 31 12.11 6.26 -10.64
C SER A 31 12.03 7.45 -9.69
N ASN A 32 11.99 8.67 -10.23
CA ASN A 32 11.69 9.88 -9.46
C ASN A 32 10.24 10.35 -9.66
N ILE A 33 9.37 9.47 -10.16
CA ILE A 33 7.97 9.77 -10.43
C ILE A 33 7.12 8.99 -9.43
N ILE A 34 6.29 9.73 -8.68
CA ILE A 34 5.21 9.15 -7.87
C ILE A 34 4.18 8.62 -8.84
N LYS A 35 4.19 7.30 -9.04
CA LYS A 35 3.23 6.62 -9.90
C LYS A 35 1.97 6.33 -9.10
N THR A 36 0.80 6.62 -9.67
CA THR A 36 -0.48 6.19 -9.11
C THR A 36 -0.53 4.67 -9.03
N LEU A 37 -0.81 4.16 -7.85
CA LEU A 37 -0.84 2.72 -7.58
C LEU A 37 -2.27 2.22 -7.81
N THR A 38 -2.39 0.92 -8.07
CA THR A 38 -3.70 0.29 -8.21
C THR A 38 -3.91 -0.68 -7.06
N TYR A 39 -4.99 -0.48 -6.31
CA TYR A 39 -5.44 -1.39 -5.28
C TYR A 39 -6.33 -2.47 -5.89
N LYS A 40 -5.93 -3.73 -5.73
CA LYS A 40 -6.63 -4.94 -6.20
C LYS A 40 -6.90 -5.90 -5.03
N GLY A 41 -7.16 -5.37 -3.84
CA GLY A 41 -7.33 -6.18 -2.63
C GLY A 41 -8.69 -6.84 -2.51
N HIS A 42 -8.89 -7.61 -1.42
CA HIS A 42 -10.14 -8.33 -1.16
C HIS A 42 -11.38 -7.43 -1.21
N TYR A 43 -11.24 -6.22 -0.68
CA TYR A 43 -12.31 -5.22 -0.56
C TYR A 43 -12.62 -4.45 -1.84
N ALA A 44 -11.87 -4.66 -2.93
CA ALA A 44 -12.10 -4.01 -4.20
C ALA A 44 -12.30 -5.04 -5.32
N ASP A 45 -13.55 -5.23 -5.75
CA ASP A 45 -13.91 -6.06 -6.92
C ASP A 45 -13.25 -5.59 -8.22
N LYS A 46 -12.83 -4.32 -8.27
CA LYS A 46 -12.18 -3.70 -9.42
C LYS A 46 -10.84 -3.09 -9.04
N PRO A 47 -9.87 -3.08 -9.96
CA PRO A 47 -8.64 -2.32 -9.79
C PRO A 47 -8.96 -0.82 -9.63
N THR A 48 -8.84 -0.31 -8.42
CA THR A 48 -9.12 1.11 -8.11
C THR A 48 -7.81 1.84 -7.89
N ILE A 49 -7.74 3.11 -8.30
CA ILE A 49 -6.56 3.94 -8.12
C ILE A 49 -6.39 4.26 -6.63
N CYS A 50 -5.17 4.16 -6.13
CA CYS A 50 -4.83 4.55 -4.78
C CYS A 50 -3.55 5.39 -4.73
N ASP A 51 -3.51 6.24 -3.71
CA ASP A 51 -2.42 7.16 -3.44
C ASP A 51 -1.90 6.99 -2.02
N VAL A 52 -0.59 6.85 -1.87
CA VAL A 52 0.03 6.82 -0.54
C VAL A 52 0.05 8.24 0.01
N ILE A 53 -0.72 8.49 1.06
CA ILE A 53 -0.83 9.81 1.69
C ILE A 53 0.02 9.94 2.94
N GLY A 54 0.45 8.81 3.51
CA GLY A 54 1.30 8.77 4.68
C GLY A 54 1.71 7.36 5.05
N TYR A 55 2.31 7.21 6.22
CA TYR A 55 2.71 5.92 6.78
C TYR A 55 2.68 5.94 8.30
N VAL A 56 2.37 4.81 8.90
CA VAL A 56 2.47 4.64 10.36
C VAL A 56 3.92 4.26 10.68
N ASP A 57 4.39 3.18 10.06
CA ASP A 57 5.72 2.58 10.25
C ASP A 57 6.24 1.98 8.94
N ASP A 58 7.42 1.34 8.96
CA ASP A 58 7.98 0.64 7.80
C ASP A 58 7.15 -0.56 7.32
N ASN A 59 6.28 -1.09 8.19
CA ASN A 59 5.39 -2.22 7.90
C ASN A 59 3.94 -1.80 7.60
N GLU A 60 3.58 -0.52 7.78
CA GLU A 60 2.19 -0.09 7.62
C GLU A 60 2.13 1.31 6.99
N ILE A 61 1.56 1.37 5.78
CA ILE A 61 1.43 2.61 5.03
C ILE A 61 -0.04 3.01 4.91
N ILE A 62 -0.29 4.32 4.87
CA ILE A 62 -1.63 4.87 4.70
C ILE A 62 -1.85 5.22 3.24
N ILE A 63 -2.84 4.56 2.65
CA ILE A 63 -3.28 4.81 1.29
C ILE A 63 -4.67 5.39 1.29
N LYS A 64 -4.91 6.29 0.35
CA LYS A 64 -6.22 6.80 0.01
C LYS A 64 -6.71 6.11 -1.26
N ILE A 65 -7.83 5.42 -1.18
CA ILE A 65 -8.50 4.75 -2.28
C ILE A 65 -9.80 5.52 -2.53
N ASP A 66 -9.90 6.21 -3.66
CA ASP A 66 -11.05 7.07 -3.98
C ASP A 66 -11.25 8.18 -2.91
N GLU A 67 -12.25 8.07 -2.03
CA GLU A 67 -12.48 8.96 -0.89
C GLU A 67 -12.19 8.31 0.48
N GLU A 68 -11.85 7.02 0.51
CA GLU A 68 -11.57 6.29 1.75
C GLU A 68 -10.08 6.21 2.07
N ILE A 69 -9.74 6.38 3.34
CA ILE A 69 -8.38 6.22 3.84
C ILE A 69 -8.29 4.84 4.49
N SER A 70 -7.31 4.06 4.07
CA SER A 70 -7.07 2.70 4.57
C SER A 70 -5.59 2.46 4.80
N SER A 71 -5.27 1.73 5.87
CA SER A 71 -3.93 1.27 6.19
C SER A 71 -3.66 -0.08 5.53
N ILE A 72 -2.48 -0.24 4.92
CA ILE A 72 -2.08 -1.49 4.26
C ILE A 72 -0.59 -1.75 4.47
N HIS A 73 -0.17 -3.01 4.45
CA HIS A 73 1.24 -3.36 4.41
C HIS A 73 1.85 -2.96 3.05
N PRO A 74 3.01 -2.28 3.01
CA PRO A 74 3.64 -1.84 1.76
C PRO A 74 3.98 -3.01 0.82
N THR A 75 4.46 -4.13 1.37
CA THR A 75 4.68 -5.38 0.62
C THR A 75 3.40 -5.85 -0.06
N TYR A 76 2.25 -5.76 0.61
CA TYR A 76 0.99 -6.21 0.05
C TYR A 76 0.57 -5.33 -1.15
N LEU A 77 0.68 -4.01 -1.00
CA LEU A 77 0.42 -3.08 -2.08
C LEU A 77 1.36 -3.29 -3.27
N LYS A 78 2.62 -3.62 -3.01
CA LYS A 78 3.64 -3.96 -4.03
C LYS A 78 3.26 -5.20 -4.82
N GLU A 79 2.82 -6.27 -4.15
CA GLU A 79 2.37 -7.49 -4.81
C GLU A 79 1.19 -7.19 -5.76
N MET A 80 0.24 -6.33 -5.36
CA MET A 80 -0.88 -5.88 -6.22
C MET A 80 -0.45 -5.15 -7.50
N GLN A 81 0.73 -4.51 -7.49
CA GLN A 81 1.25 -3.84 -8.68
C GLN A 81 1.77 -4.82 -9.73
N LYS A 82 2.01 -6.08 -9.37
CA LYS A 82 2.44 -7.10 -10.33
C LYS A 82 1.33 -7.36 -11.35
N PRO A 83 1.67 -7.52 -12.65
CA PRO A 83 0.68 -7.84 -13.67
C PRO A 83 0.02 -9.20 -13.44
N ASN A 84 0.71 -10.12 -12.77
CA ASN A 84 0.23 -11.48 -12.47
C ASN A 84 -0.36 -11.63 -11.05
N PHE A 85 -0.71 -10.52 -10.40
CA PHE A 85 -1.30 -10.60 -9.06
C PHE A 85 -2.63 -11.36 -9.08
N SER A 86 -2.70 -12.48 -8.35
CA SER A 86 -3.92 -13.25 -8.16
C SER A 86 -4.39 -13.18 -6.71
N LYS A 87 -5.68 -12.92 -6.49
CA LYS A 87 -6.30 -12.85 -5.16
C LYS A 87 -6.11 -14.14 -4.32
N PHE A 88 -5.78 -15.26 -4.98
CA PHE A 88 -5.50 -16.54 -4.34
C PHE A 88 -4.14 -16.62 -3.62
N GLU A 89 -3.11 -15.87 -4.06
CA GLU A 89 -1.76 -15.94 -3.45
C GLU A 89 -1.72 -15.41 -2.00
N LEU A 90 -2.78 -14.77 -1.53
CA LEU A 90 -2.83 -14.10 -0.22
C LEU A 90 -3.47 -14.94 0.88
N ALA A 91 -4.40 -15.81 0.50
CA ALA A 91 -5.03 -16.72 1.43
C ALA A 91 -4.01 -17.70 2.05
N GLU A 92 -2.86 -17.89 1.41
CA GLU A 92 -1.79 -18.76 1.93
C GLU A 92 -0.89 -18.09 2.99
N SER A 93 -0.97 -16.76 3.16
CA SER A 93 -0.16 -16.03 4.16
C SER A 93 -0.87 -15.73 5.48
N GLU A 94 -2.17 -16.02 5.59
CA GLU A 94 -2.97 -15.82 6.83
C GLU A 94 -3.15 -17.11 7.67
N ASP A 95 -2.62 -18.26 7.21
CA ASP A 95 -2.74 -19.56 7.90
C ASP A 95 -1.45 -20.01 8.65
N GLN A 96 -0.61 -19.06 9.05
CA GLN A 96 0.52 -19.32 9.98
C GLN A 96 0.47 -18.40 11.21
N GLU A 97 -0.62 -18.47 11.95
CA GLU A 97 -0.58 -18.31 13.41
C GLU A 97 -1.25 -19.56 14.03
N GLU A 98 -0.44 -20.62 14.09
CA GLU A 98 -0.44 -21.77 15.02
C GLU A 98 -1.10 -21.46 16.39
N ILE A 99 -1.88 -22.29 17.11
CA ILE A 99 -1.98 -23.75 17.37
C ILE A 99 -3.38 -24.04 17.94
#